data_AF-A0A7D5S0X3-F1
#
_entry.id   AF-A0A7D5S0X3-F1
#
_cell.length_a   1.000
_cell.length_b   1.000
_cell.length_c   1.000
_cell.angle_alpha   90.00
_cell.angle_beta   90.00
_cell.angle_gamma   90.00
#
_symmetry.space_group_name_H-M   'P 1'
#
loop_
_entity.id
_entity.type
_entity.pdbx_description
1 polymer ?
#
loop_
_entity_poly.entity_id
_entity_poly.type
_entity_poly.pdbx_seq_one_letter_code
_entity_poly.pdbx_strand_id
1 'polypeptide(L)'
;MRKYKGKLLIKPSRKGITTFLENVREKIKLIAGVRTEDLICTLKAKIQGWSNHYRRVVAKKTFALIDREIFEAIWKWAKRGHGNKSAKWIQESYFAQIGSRQSCFFAKTKANHV
;
A
#
# COMPACT_ATOMS: atom_id res chain seq x y z
N MET A 1 -4.81 22.85 -14.59
CA MET A 1 -3.44 23.03 -14.06
C MET A 1 -3.48 24.08 -12.94
N ARG A 2 -2.61 24.01 -11.92
CA ARG A 2 -2.58 24.99 -10.80
C ARG A 2 -1.23 25.71 -10.74
N LYS A 3 -1.25 27.05 -10.76
CA LYS A 3 -0.06 27.89 -10.51
C LYS A 3 0.01 28.20 -9.02
N TYR A 4 1.18 28.04 -8.42
CA TYR A 4 1.45 28.33 -7.01
C TYR A 4 2.53 29.41 -6.93
N LYS A 5 2.19 30.63 -6.50
CA LYS A 5 3.14 31.75 -6.38
C LYS A 5 4.04 31.92 -7.63
N GLY A 6 3.43 31.92 -8.82
CA GLY A 6 4.15 32.01 -10.10
C GLY A 6 4.78 30.71 -10.62
N LYS A 7 4.91 29.66 -9.80
CA LYS A 7 5.49 28.37 -10.20
C LYS A 7 4.41 27.36 -10.65
N LEU A 8 4.59 26.76 -11.82
CA LEU A 8 3.76 25.64 -12.26
C LEU A 8 4.24 24.35 -11.58
N LEU A 9 3.38 23.75 -10.76
CA LEU A 9 3.63 22.44 -10.15
C LEU A 9 2.60 21.46 -10.68
N ILE A 10 3.06 20.55 -11.54
CA ILE A 10 2.24 19.43 -12.01
C ILE A 10 2.16 18.44 -10.85
N LYS A 11 0.96 18.29 -10.27
CA LYS A 11 0.67 17.40 -9.15
C LYS A 11 -0.46 16.44 -9.54
N PRO A 12 -0.48 15.22 -8.98
CA PRO A 12 -1.65 14.34 -9.12
C PRO A 12 -2.92 15.06 -8.65
N SER A 13 -4.02 14.84 -9.35
CA SER A 13 -5.32 15.43 -8.97
C SER A 13 -5.87 14.71 -7.74
N ARG A 14 -6.63 15.43 -6.89
CA ARG A 14 -7.28 14.80 -5.71
C ARG A 14 -8.18 13.63 -6.12
N LYS A 15 -8.97 13.82 -7.17
CA LYS A 15 -9.85 12.78 -7.73
C LYS A 15 -9.07 11.53 -8.12
N GLY A 16 -7.95 11.68 -8.83
CA GLY A 16 -7.11 10.54 -9.21
C GLY A 16 -6.58 9.77 -7.99
N ILE A 17 -6.09 10.51 -6.97
CA ILE A 17 -5.59 9.90 -5.73
C ILE A 17 -6.70 9.11 -5.02
N THR A 18 -7.89 9.70 -4.88
CA THR A 18 -9.03 9.06 -4.22
C THR A 18 -9.45 7.79 -4.95
N THR A 19 -9.65 7.85 -6.28
CA THR A 19 -10.04 6.69 -7.09
C THR A 19 -9.01 5.56 -7.00
N PHE A 20 -7.71 5.90 -6.99
CA PHE A 20 -6.67 4.89 -6.79
C PHE A 20 -6.76 4.21 -5.43
N LEU A 21 -6.90 4.99 -4.36
CA LEU A 21 -7.02 4.46 -3.00
C LEU A 21 -8.30 3.61 -2.82
N GLU A 22 -9.41 4.02 -3.42
CA GLU A 22 -10.65 3.24 -3.45
C GLU A 22 -10.42 1.87 -4.10
N ASN A 23 -9.83 1.86 -5.30
CA ASN A 23 -9.53 0.61 -6.01
C ASN A 23 -8.60 -0.32 -5.21
N VAL A 24 -7.57 0.24 -4.56
CA VAL A 24 -6.66 -0.53 -3.71
C VAL A 24 -7.39 -1.10 -2.49
N ARG A 25 -8.21 -0.29 -1.81
CA ARG A 25 -9.00 -0.72 -0.64
C ARG A 25 -10.01 -1.80 -1.00
N GLU A 26 -10.67 -1.70 -2.15
CA GLU A 26 -11.57 -2.73 -2.67
C GLU A 26 -10.82 -4.04 -2.89
N LYS A 27 -9.65 -4.00 -3.53
CA LYS A 27 -8.83 -5.21 -3.73
C LYS A 27 -8.38 -5.83 -2.42
N ILE A 28 -7.94 -5.02 -1.45
CA ILE A 28 -7.61 -5.52 -0.10
C ILE A 28 -8.83 -6.18 0.56
N LYS A 29 -10.04 -5.62 0.41
CA LYS A 29 -11.27 -6.22 0.95
C LYS A 29 -11.63 -7.54 0.27
N LEU A 30 -11.50 -7.63 -1.05
CA LEU A 30 -11.81 -8.86 -1.80
C LEU A 30 -10.86 -10.01 -1.46
N ILE A 31 -9.63 -9.70 -1.07
CA ILE A 31 -8.60 -10.69 -0.74
C ILE A 31 -8.75 -11.23 0.71
N ALA A 32 -9.86 -10.95 1.40
CA ALA A 32 -10.10 -11.34 2.81
C ALA A 32 -10.06 -12.86 3.12
N GLY A 33 -9.91 -13.74 2.14
CA GLY A 33 -9.74 -15.19 2.33
C GLY A 33 -8.60 -15.83 1.53
N VAL A 34 -7.70 -15.03 0.92
CA VAL A 34 -6.62 -15.53 0.05
C VAL A 34 -5.26 -15.40 0.74
N ARG A 35 -4.25 -16.08 0.18
CA ARG A 35 -2.88 -16.08 0.67
C ARG A 35 -2.30 -14.66 0.72
N THR A 36 -1.51 -14.37 1.75
CA THR A 36 -0.84 -13.06 1.93
C THR A 36 0.05 -12.71 0.73
N GLU A 37 0.64 -13.72 0.08
CA GLU A 37 1.44 -13.58 -1.14
C GLU A 37 0.65 -12.95 -2.29
N ASP A 38 -0.59 -13.37 -2.51
CA ASP A 38 -1.44 -12.86 -3.59
C ASP A 38 -1.80 -11.39 -3.36
N LEU A 39 -1.99 -11.02 -2.09
CA LEU A 39 -2.18 -9.63 -1.69
C LEU A 39 -0.95 -8.78 -2.02
N ILE A 40 0.25 -9.27 -1.69
CA ILE A 40 1.51 -8.57 -1.99
C ILE A 40 1.71 -8.41 -3.48
N CYS A 41 1.51 -9.46 -4.28
CA CYS A 41 1.62 -9.40 -5.74
C CYS A 41 0.66 -8.38 -6.35
N THR A 42 -0.60 -8.41 -5.91
CA THR A 42 -1.63 -7.47 -6.38
C THR A 42 -1.28 -6.02 -6.05
N LEU A 43 -0.87 -5.77 -4.81
CA LEU A 43 -0.50 -4.42 -4.36
C LEU A 43 0.75 -3.92 -5.08
N LYS A 44 1.77 -4.77 -5.26
CA LYS A 44 3.00 -4.42 -5.98
C LYS A 44 2.70 -3.95 -7.39
N ALA A 45 1.88 -4.69 -8.14
CA ALA A 45 1.51 -4.32 -9.51
C ALA A 45 0.79 -2.96 -9.57
N LYS A 46 -0.17 -2.72 -8.65
CA LYS A 46 -0.93 -1.45 -8.59
C LYS A 46 -0.05 -0.26 -8.23
N ILE A 47 0.80 -0.40 -7.22
CA ILE A 47 1.72 0.64 -6.77
C ILE A 47 2.75 0.95 -7.86
N GLN A 48 3.27 -0.07 -8.54
CA GLN A 48 4.22 0.10 -9.64
C GLN A 48 3.58 0.85 -10.82
N GLY A 49 2.36 0.47 -11.22
CA GLY A 49 1.62 1.17 -12.26
C GLY A 49 1.38 2.65 -11.92
N TRP A 50 0.96 2.93 -10.68
CA TRP A 50 0.77 4.31 -10.20
C TRP A 50 2.07 5.12 -10.18
N SER A 51 3.14 4.50 -9.69
CA SER A 51 4.46 5.12 -9.62
C SER A 51 5.00 5.47 -11.00
N ASN A 52 4.82 4.57 -11.97
CA ASN A 52 5.21 4.81 -13.36
C ASN A 52 4.41 5.95 -14.00
N HIS A 53 3.10 6.02 -13.76
CA HIS A 53 2.25 7.08 -14.29
C HIS A 53 2.63 8.46 -13.75
N TYR A 54 2.95 8.58 -12.46
CA TYR A 54 3.32 9.86 -11.82
C TYR A 54 4.82 10.11 -11.68
N ARG A 55 5.69 9.29 -12.32
CA ARG A 55 7.15 9.42 -12.17
C ARG A 55 7.72 10.77 -12.60
N ARG A 56 7.03 11.47 -13.52
CA ARG A 56 7.49 12.75 -14.12
C ARG A 56 6.93 13.99 -13.41
N VAL A 57 6.07 13.82 -12.40
CA VAL A 57 5.38 14.94 -11.76
C VAL A 57 5.79 15.11 -10.29
N VAL A 58 5.48 16.25 -9.71
CA VAL A 58 5.83 16.58 -8.32
C VAL A 58 4.86 15.86 -7.37
N ALA A 59 5.15 14.59 -7.07
CA ALA A 59 4.24 13.69 -6.34
C ALA A 59 4.78 13.18 -4.98
N LYS A 60 5.95 13.63 -4.49
CA LYS A 60 6.55 13.12 -3.23
C LYS A 60 5.57 13.07 -2.05
N LYS A 61 4.86 14.18 -1.79
CA LYS A 61 3.85 14.25 -0.70
C LYS A 61 2.66 13.32 -0.95
N THR A 62 2.28 13.13 -2.22
CA THR A 62 1.19 12.23 -2.60
C THR A 62 1.57 10.77 -2.40
N PHE A 63 2.80 10.37 -2.75
CA PHE A 63 3.29 9.02 -2.47
C PHE A 63 3.28 8.71 -0.97
N ALA A 64 3.80 9.62 -0.13
CA ALA A 64 3.77 9.43 1.32
C ALA A 64 2.34 9.31 1.89
N LEU A 65 1.38 10.07 1.35
CA LEU A 65 -0.02 9.94 1.71
C LEU A 65 -0.56 8.55 1.32
N ILE A 66 -0.31 8.12 0.09
CA ILE A 66 -0.78 6.84 -0.44
C ILE A 66 -0.19 5.68 0.37
N ASP A 67 1.11 5.71 0.68
CA ASP A 67 1.77 4.67 1.47
C ASP A 67 1.12 4.52 2.85
N ARG A 68 0.82 5.63 3.54
CA ARG A 68 0.12 5.63 4.83
C ARG A 68 -1.28 5.01 4.72
N GLU A 69 -2.04 5.40 3.70
CA GLU A 69 -3.42 4.92 3.50
C GLU A 69 -3.47 3.42 3.13
N ILE A 70 -2.49 2.94 2.34
CA ILE A 70 -2.34 1.53 2.01
C ILE A 70 -1.94 0.73 3.26
N PHE A 71 -0.97 1.22 4.03
CA PHE A 71 -0.55 0.60 5.29
C PHE A 71 -1.74 0.43 6.25
N GLU A 72 -2.53 1.49 6.45
CA GLU A 72 -3.71 1.46 7.32
C GLU A 72 -4.76 0.46 6.82
N ALA A 73 -4.98 0.38 5.50
CA ALA A 73 -5.92 -0.58 4.91
C ALA A 73 -5.48 -2.03 5.13
N ILE A 74 -4.17 -2.32 4.97
CA ILE A 74 -3.59 -3.64 5.25
C ILE A 74 -3.69 -3.96 6.74
N TRP A 75 -3.37 -3.02 7.62
CA TRP A 75 -3.47 -3.20 9.07
C TRP A 75 -4.90 -3.56 9.50
N LYS A 76 -5.90 -2.83 8.99
CA LYS A 76 -7.32 -3.13 9.23
C LYS A 76 -7.73 -4.49 8.69
N TRP A 77 -7.24 -4.86 7.50
CA TRP A 77 -7.47 -6.19 6.93
C TRP A 77 -6.90 -7.30 7.82
N ALA A 78 -5.65 -7.16 8.27
CA ALA A 78 -5.00 -8.15 9.13
C ALA A 78 -5.70 -8.27 10.49
N LYS A 79 -6.07 -7.14 11.13
CA LYS A 79 -6.85 -7.14 12.37
C LYS A 79 -8.21 -7.81 12.24
N ARG A 80 -8.90 -7.61 11.11
CA ARG A 80 -10.20 -8.23 10.86
C ARG A 80 -10.09 -9.74 10.62
N GLY A 81 -9.07 -10.19 9.91
CA GLY A 81 -8.84 -11.62 9.69
C GLY A 81 -8.43 -12.37 10.95
N HIS A 82 -7.83 -11.68 11.93
CA HIS A 82 -7.28 -12.26 13.15
C HIS A 82 -7.84 -11.62 14.42
N GLY A 83 -9.17 -11.60 14.56
CA GLY A 83 -9.85 -10.97 15.71
C GLY A 83 -9.42 -11.53 17.08
N ASN A 84 -8.97 -12.78 17.12
CA ASN A 84 -8.52 -13.46 18.35
C ASN A 84 -7.00 -13.31 18.61
N LYS A 85 -6.26 -12.59 17.77
CA LYS A 85 -4.81 -12.41 17.91
C LYS A 85 -4.49 -10.98 18.35
N SER A 86 -3.40 -10.84 19.11
CA SER A 86 -2.95 -9.53 19.57
C SER A 86 -2.40 -8.68 18.42
N ALA A 87 -2.42 -7.36 18.59
CA ALA A 87 -1.81 -6.44 17.63
C ALA A 87 -0.30 -6.73 17.43
N LYS A 88 0.39 -7.14 18.50
CA LYS A 88 1.80 -7.55 18.45
C LYS A 88 1.99 -8.76 17.54
N TRP A 89 1.14 -9.78 17.67
CA TRP A 89 1.19 -10.96 16.80
C TRP A 89 0.97 -10.60 15.34
N ILE A 90 0.02 -9.69 15.06
CA ILE A 90 -0.23 -9.20 13.69
C ILE A 90 1.00 -8.48 13.15
N GLN A 91 1.61 -7.61 13.96
CA GLN A 91 2.84 -6.91 13.59
C GLN A 91 3.94 -7.91 13.22
N GLU A 92 4.23 -8.88 14.09
CA GLU A 92 5.30 -9.88 13.87
C GLU A 92 5.00 -10.85 12.71
N SER A 93 3.73 -11.10 12.42
CA SER A 93 3.31 -12.06 11.37
C SER A 93 3.32 -11.46 9.97
N TYR A 94 3.03 -10.16 9.86
CA TYR A 94 2.79 -9.49 8.57
C TYR A 94 3.75 -8.35 8.29
N PHE A 95 4.45 -7.83 9.29
CA PHE A 95 5.29 -6.65 9.16
C PHE A 95 6.70 -6.89 9.70
N ALA A 96 7.70 -6.60 8.89
CA ALA A 96 9.11 -6.76 9.22
C ALA A 96 9.83 -5.42 9.15
N GLN A 97 10.98 -5.37 9.81
CA GLN A 97 11.95 -4.32 9.56
C GLN A 97 12.86 -4.75 8.40
N ILE A 98 12.99 -3.91 7.38
CA ILE A 98 13.89 -4.13 6.24
C ILE A 98 14.84 -2.94 6.19
N GLY A 99 16.09 -3.16 6.60
CA GLY A 99 17.08 -2.09 6.77
C GLY A 99 16.60 -1.03 7.78
N SER A 100 16.54 0.24 7.35
CA SER A 100 16.02 1.34 8.15
C SER A 100 14.49 1.51 8.09
N ARG A 101 13.80 0.74 7.25
CA ARG A 101 12.34 0.83 7.11
C ARG A 101 11.67 -0.14 8.08
N GLN A 102 10.89 0.43 8.99
CA GLN A 102 10.02 -0.34 9.88
C GLN A 102 8.68 -0.61 9.19
N SER A 103 7.97 -1.63 9.69
CA SER A 103 6.60 -1.94 9.27
C SER A 103 6.44 -2.25 7.78
N CYS A 104 7.44 -2.89 7.16
CA CYS A 104 7.35 -3.37 5.80
C CYS A 104 6.46 -4.61 5.73
N PHE A 105 5.35 -4.52 4.98
CA PHE A 105 4.45 -5.64 4.80
C PHE A 105 5.14 -6.77 4.02
N PHE A 106 5.09 -7.98 4.55
CA PHE A 106 5.72 -9.17 3.97
C PHE A 106 4.83 -10.40 4.14
N ALA A 107 5.13 -11.45 3.35
CA ALA A 107 4.55 -12.76 3.49
C ALA A 107 5.68 -13.77 3.66
N LYS A 108 5.52 -14.70 4.61
CA LYS A 108 6.40 -15.86 4.72
C LYS A 108 6.05 -16.82 3.59
N THR A 109 6.84 -16.83 2.52
CA THR A 109 6.72 -17.84 1.48
C THR A 109 7.23 -19.16 2.07
N LYS A 110 6.43 -20.23 2.01
CA LYS A 110 7.02 -21.57 2.13
C LYS A 110 7.89 -21.74 0.89
N ALA A 111 9.20 -21.91 1.07
CA ALA A 111 10.07 -22.26 -0.03
C ALA A 111 9.50 -23.55 -0.64
N ASN A 112 8.98 -23.46 -1.86
CA ASN A 112 8.82 -24.66 -2.67
C ASN A 112 10.24 -25.14 -2.92
N HIS A 113 10.59 -26.29 -2.34
CA HIS A 113 11.75 -27.05 -2.78
C HIS A 113 11.58 -27.26 -4.29
N VAL A 114 12.48 -26.65 -5.06
CA VAL A 114 12.79 -27.05 -6.43
C VAL A 114 14.05 -27.89 -6.35
#